data_AF-A0A258SZT3-F1
#
_entry.id   AF-A0A258SZT3-F1
#
_cell.length_a   1.000
_cell.length_b   1.000
_cell.length_c   1.000
_cell.angle_alpha   90.00
_cell.angle_beta   90.00
_cell.angle_gamma   90.00
#
_symmetry.space_group_name_H-M   'P 1'
#
loop_
_entity.id
_entity.type
_entity.pdbx_description
1 polymer ?
#
loop_
_entity_poly.entity_id
_entity_poly.type
_entity_poly.pdbx_seq_one_letter_code
_entity_poly.pdbx_strand_id
1 'polypeptide(L)'
;MSAHDDHEPHHVSSPTEHLIQELQLHGYRPSEDERDQRPPPEDRLIEGAIADIFDALVATITDTSLNADLPDLLWSTVNMFHRAVDRIEQKLDDNEQTQKQLQREQDGSEVKSLELERRIDIGMNLIGRRDGMEAFREAAADRYRIATGSPWSPRAGSRVNHRHLTASLIDSRDFLAARRRSDTEVLVPVGPKIAFSGGDTADHRQIWAKLDQIHAKHPDMVLLHGGSPKGAEKIASLWADSRKV
;
A
#
# COMPACT_ATOMS: atom_id res chain seq x y z
N MET A 1 -46.48 -53.35 -31.13
CA MET A 1 -45.20 -52.63 -31.33
C MET A 1 -45.50 -51.15 -31.13
N SER A 2 -45.26 -50.62 -29.94
CA SER A 2 -45.41 -49.19 -29.64
C SER A 2 -44.06 -48.55 -29.93
N ALA A 3 -44.00 -47.68 -30.93
CA ALA A 3 -42.80 -46.91 -31.23
C ALA A 3 -42.67 -45.86 -30.11
N HIS A 4 -41.65 -46.02 -29.27
CA HIS A 4 -41.22 -44.97 -28.35
C HIS A 4 -40.67 -43.83 -29.20
N ASP A 5 -41.35 -42.69 -29.11
CA ASP A 5 -40.95 -41.44 -29.73
C ASP A 5 -39.85 -40.82 -28.85
N ASP A 6 -38.61 -41.29 -29.00
CA ASP A 6 -37.42 -40.75 -28.32
C ASP A 6 -36.97 -39.43 -29.00
N HIS A 7 -37.88 -38.47 -29.12
CA HIS A 7 -37.54 -37.14 -29.62
C HIS A 7 -37.01 -36.30 -28.45
N GLU A 8 -35.73 -36.45 -28.14
CA GLU A 8 -35.02 -35.53 -27.26
C GLU A 8 -34.96 -34.15 -27.96
N PRO A 9 -35.59 -33.10 -27.41
CA PRO A 9 -35.62 -31.80 -28.07
C PRO A 9 -34.19 -31.27 -28.19
N HIS A 10 -33.84 -30.73 -29.37
CA HIS A 10 -32.57 -30.04 -29.55
C HIS A 10 -32.44 -28.91 -28.52
N HIS A 11 -31.57 -29.11 -27.53
CA HIS A 11 -31.24 -28.10 -26.54
C HIS A 11 -30.50 -26.96 -27.25
N VAL A 12 -31.23 -25.91 -27.60
CA VAL A 12 -30.64 -24.63 -28.00
C VAL A 12 -29.90 -24.09 -26.79
N SER A 13 -28.62 -23.71 -26.97
CA SER A 13 -27.76 -23.23 -25.90
C SER A 13 -28.48 -22.20 -25.02
N SER A 14 -28.44 -22.42 -23.71
CA SER A 14 -29.10 -21.53 -22.76
C SER A 14 -28.35 -20.19 -22.64
N PRO A 15 -29.01 -19.08 -22.26
CA PRO A 15 -28.33 -17.81 -22.00
C PRO A 15 -27.19 -17.93 -20.97
N THR A 16 -27.35 -18.83 -19.99
CA THR A 16 -26.32 -19.13 -18.99
C THR A 16 -25.12 -19.86 -19.60
N GLU A 17 -25.37 -20.81 -20.50
CA GLU A 17 -24.30 -21.53 -21.20
C GLU A 17 -23.52 -20.59 -22.12
N HIS A 18 -24.21 -19.70 -22.84
CA HIS A 18 -23.56 -18.64 -23.62
C HIS A 18 -22.72 -17.72 -22.74
N LEU A 19 -23.22 -17.31 -21.57
CA LEU A 19 -22.46 -16.49 -20.62
C LEU A 19 -21.21 -17.22 -20.10
N ILE A 20 -21.33 -18.51 -19.76
CA ILE A 20 -20.19 -19.33 -19.31
C ILE A 20 -19.15 -19.46 -20.42
N GLN A 21 -19.58 -19.69 -21.66
CA GLN A 21 -18.69 -19.79 -22.80
C GLN A 21 -17.93 -18.48 -23.06
N GLU A 22 -18.61 -17.33 -22.99
CA GLU A 22 -17.99 -16.00 -23.09
C GLU A 22 -16.97 -15.77 -21.97
N LEU A 23 -17.30 -16.15 -20.72
CA LEU A 23 -16.39 -16.05 -19.58
C LEU A 23 -15.17 -16.98 -19.71
N GLN A 24 -15.33 -18.16 -20.29
CA GLN A 24 -14.21 -19.08 -20.57
C GLN A 24 -13.30 -18.53 -21.66
N LEU A 25 -13.86 -17.92 -22.71
CA LEU A 25 -13.10 -17.43 -23.85
C LEU A 25 -12.38 -16.11 -23.57
N HIS A 26 -13.03 -15.19 -22.85
CA HIS A 26 -12.55 -13.82 -22.65
C HIS A 26 -12.13 -13.49 -21.22
N GLY A 27 -12.39 -14.39 -20.28
CA GLY A 27 -12.21 -14.16 -18.85
C GLY A 27 -13.25 -13.19 -18.29
N TYR A 28 -13.41 -13.20 -16.96
CA TYR A 28 -14.21 -12.17 -16.29
C TYR A 28 -13.52 -10.80 -16.42
N ARG A 29 -14.30 -9.79 -16.83
CA ARG A 29 -13.90 -8.39 -16.85
C ARG A 29 -14.82 -7.63 -15.91
N PRO A 30 -14.30 -7.09 -14.80
CA PRO A 30 -15.06 -6.25 -13.90
C PRO A 30 -15.70 -5.11 -14.67
N SER A 31 -16.94 -4.77 -14.30
CA SER A 31 -17.60 -3.56 -14.80
C SER A 31 -16.87 -2.31 -14.31
N GLU A 32 -17.14 -1.14 -14.91
CA GLU A 32 -16.49 0.12 -14.48
C GLU A 32 -16.77 0.48 -13.01
N ASP A 33 -17.86 -0.05 -12.45
CA ASP A 33 -18.30 0.15 -11.07
C ASP A 33 -17.82 -0.94 -10.10
N GLU A 34 -17.04 -1.91 -10.58
CA GLU A 34 -16.50 -3.02 -9.79
C GLU A 34 -14.98 -2.94 -9.70
N ARG A 35 -14.45 -3.35 -8.55
CA ARG A 35 -13.01 -3.42 -8.34
C ARG A 35 -12.40 -4.50 -9.20
N ASP A 36 -11.46 -4.12 -10.07
CA ASP A 36 -10.55 -5.09 -10.68
C ASP A 36 -9.50 -5.53 -9.67
N GLN A 37 -9.54 -6.82 -9.34
CA GLN A 37 -8.65 -7.46 -8.36
C GLN A 37 -7.31 -7.87 -8.97
N ARG A 38 -7.16 -7.82 -10.29
CA ARG A 38 -5.91 -8.19 -10.95
C ARG A 38 -4.84 -7.13 -10.64
N PRO A 39 -3.64 -7.55 -10.22
CA PRO A 39 -2.56 -6.62 -9.99
C PRO A 39 -2.07 -6.02 -11.33
N PRO A 40 -1.49 -4.80 -11.31
CA PRO A 40 -0.71 -4.32 -12.44
C PRO A 40 0.48 -5.26 -12.73
N PRO A 41 1.04 -5.23 -13.95
CA PRO A 41 2.22 -6.03 -14.27
C PRO A 41 3.40 -5.71 -13.33
N GLU A 42 4.22 -6.71 -13.02
CA GLU A 42 5.43 -6.51 -12.22
C GLU A 42 6.43 -5.60 -12.94
N ASP A 43 7.14 -4.75 -12.20
CA ASP A 43 8.08 -3.77 -12.76
C ASP A 43 9.12 -4.39 -13.71
N ARG A 44 9.67 -5.56 -13.36
CA ARG A 44 10.63 -6.27 -14.24
C ARG A 44 10.04 -6.64 -15.61
N LEU A 45 8.75 -6.97 -15.66
CA LEU A 45 8.07 -7.30 -16.92
C LEU A 45 7.81 -6.03 -17.72
N ILE A 46 7.48 -4.93 -17.04
CA ILE A 46 7.34 -3.61 -17.65
C ILE A 46 8.67 -3.16 -18.26
N GLU A 47 9.76 -3.23 -17.50
CA GLU A 47 11.10 -2.86 -17.94
C GLU A 47 11.57 -3.66 -19.15
N GLY A 48 11.34 -4.98 -19.14
CA GLY A 48 11.65 -5.87 -20.26
C GLY A 48 10.84 -5.53 -21.50
N ALA A 49 9.51 -5.40 -21.38
CA ALA A 49 8.65 -5.07 -22.51
C ALA A 49 8.98 -3.70 -23.12
N ILE A 50 9.29 -2.71 -22.28
CA ILE A 50 9.71 -1.38 -22.74
C ILE A 50 11.07 -1.44 -23.43
N ALA A 51 12.01 -2.23 -22.91
CA ALA A 51 13.29 -2.46 -23.58
C ALA A 51 13.07 -3.01 -25.00
N ASP A 52 12.27 -4.06 -25.14
CA ASP A 52 11.99 -4.71 -26.41
C ASP A 52 11.34 -3.74 -27.42
N ILE A 53 10.39 -2.91 -26.97
CA ILE A 53 9.74 -1.88 -27.81
C ILE A 53 10.77 -0.87 -28.32
N PHE A 54 11.63 -0.35 -27.43
CA PHE A 54 12.63 0.64 -27.80
C PHE A 54 13.70 0.03 -28.71
N ASP A 55 14.19 -1.17 -28.40
CA ASP A 55 15.19 -1.88 -29.19
C ASP A 55 14.65 -2.17 -30.60
N ALA A 56 13.39 -2.57 -30.73
CA ALA A 56 12.74 -2.77 -32.03
C ALA A 56 12.66 -1.46 -32.85
N LEU A 57 12.27 -0.35 -32.23
CA LEU A 57 12.21 0.95 -32.90
C LEU A 57 13.61 1.41 -33.33
N VAL A 58 14.59 1.37 -32.43
CA VAL A 58 15.96 1.79 -32.71
C VAL A 58 16.58 0.92 -33.79
N ALA A 59 16.54 -0.41 -33.67
CA ALA A 59 17.17 -1.32 -34.62
C ALA A 59 16.56 -1.25 -36.02
N THR A 60 15.25 -0.98 -36.13
CA THR A 60 14.56 -0.92 -37.43
C THR A 60 14.79 0.41 -38.15
N ILE A 61 14.98 1.50 -37.40
CA ILE A 61 15.00 2.86 -37.97
C ILE A 61 16.41 3.42 -38.12
N THR A 62 17.35 3.00 -37.26
CA THR A 62 18.75 3.46 -37.33
C THR A 62 19.35 3.12 -38.69
N ASP A 63 20.18 4.02 -39.22
CA ASP A 63 20.82 3.89 -40.54
C ASP A 63 19.86 3.79 -41.73
N THR A 64 18.60 4.17 -41.55
CA THR A 64 17.61 4.32 -42.63
C THR A 64 17.34 5.79 -42.95
N SER A 65 16.57 6.05 -44.01
CA SER A 65 16.09 7.41 -44.32
C SER A 65 15.19 8.01 -43.23
N LEU A 66 14.69 7.19 -42.30
CA LEU A 66 13.83 7.61 -41.18
C LEU A 66 14.62 7.96 -39.91
N ASN A 67 15.96 7.88 -39.94
CA ASN A 67 16.81 8.11 -38.77
C ASN A 67 16.59 9.50 -38.14
N ALA A 68 16.26 10.51 -38.95
CA ALA A 68 15.97 11.85 -38.47
C ALA A 68 14.67 11.93 -37.62
N ASP A 69 13.72 11.01 -37.84
CA ASP A 69 12.44 10.96 -37.14
C ASP A 69 12.48 10.12 -35.85
N LEU A 70 13.54 9.30 -35.68
CA LEU A 70 13.68 8.40 -34.53
C LEU A 70 13.53 9.11 -33.17
N PRO A 71 14.17 10.28 -32.90
CA PRO A 71 14.03 10.94 -31.60
C PRO A 71 12.57 11.33 -31.27
N ASP A 72 11.80 11.79 -32.25
CA ASP A 72 10.40 12.16 -32.05
C ASP A 72 9.49 10.94 -31.86
N LEU A 73 9.79 9.83 -32.53
CA LEU A 73 9.11 8.55 -32.31
C LEU A 73 9.36 8.03 -30.90
N LEU A 74 10.62 7.99 -30.45
CA LEU A 74 10.97 7.57 -29.09
C LEU A 74 10.34 8.49 -28.05
N TRP A 75 10.34 9.81 -28.28
CA TRP A 75 9.68 10.78 -27.41
C TRP A 75 8.18 10.50 -27.30
N SER A 76 7.53 10.18 -28.43
CA SER A 76 6.10 9.88 -28.50
C SER A 76 5.75 8.59 -27.76
N THR A 77 6.63 7.58 -27.79
CA THR A 77 6.48 6.33 -27.04
C THR A 77 6.50 6.55 -25.53
N VAL A 78 7.32 7.46 -25.00
CA VAL A 78 7.23 7.83 -23.57
C VAL A 78 5.93 8.60 -23.30
N ASN A 79 5.61 9.54 -24.19
CA ASN A 79 4.47 10.45 -24.05
C ASN A 79 3.11 9.73 -24.06
N MET A 80 2.97 8.57 -24.70
CA MET A 80 1.71 7.80 -24.67
C MET A 80 1.37 7.31 -23.26
N PHE A 81 2.37 6.87 -22.49
CA PHE A 81 2.20 6.44 -21.10
C PHE A 81 1.96 7.63 -20.18
N HIS A 82 2.68 8.74 -20.40
CA HIS A 82 2.40 9.99 -19.69
C HIS A 82 0.94 10.42 -19.84
N ARG A 83 0.40 10.46 -21.06
CA ARG A 83 -1.01 10.80 -21.28
C ARG A 83 -1.97 9.77 -20.68
N ALA A 84 -1.56 8.51 -20.56
CA ALA A 84 -2.37 7.50 -19.88
C ALA A 84 -2.45 7.77 -18.37
N VAL A 85 -1.34 8.20 -17.75
CA VAL A 85 -1.31 8.68 -16.35
C VAL A 85 -2.27 9.86 -16.19
N ASP A 86 -2.16 10.91 -17.01
CA ASP A 86 -3.00 12.10 -16.90
C ASP A 86 -4.50 11.78 -16.99
N ARG A 87 -4.89 10.86 -17.88
CA ARG A 87 -6.29 10.40 -17.99
C ARG A 87 -6.78 9.66 -16.75
N ILE A 88 -5.91 8.93 -16.06
CA ILE A 88 -6.26 8.23 -14.83
C ILE A 88 -6.31 9.22 -13.67
N GLU A 89 -5.43 10.21 -13.63
CA GLU A 89 -5.45 11.29 -12.64
C GLU A 89 -6.76 12.09 -12.69
N GLN A 90 -7.24 12.45 -13.89
CA GLN A 90 -8.54 13.11 -14.00
C GLN A 90 -9.68 12.26 -13.43
N LYS A 91 -9.65 10.93 -13.65
CA LYS A 91 -10.64 10.01 -13.07
C LYS A 91 -10.52 9.88 -11.56
N LEU A 92 -9.30 9.97 -11.02
CA LEU A 92 -9.04 9.99 -9.58
C LEU A 92 -9.62 11.25 -8.95
N ASP A 93 -9.42 12.41 -9.57
CA ASP A 93 -9.96 13.69 -9.08
C ASP A 93 -11.49 13.67 -9.04
N ASP A 94 -12.14 13.18 -10.11
CA ASP A 94 -13.60 13.05 -10.18
C ASP A 94 -14.11 12.05 -9.11
N ASN A 95 -13.40 10.94 -8.91
CA ASN A 95 -13.72 9.95 -7.88
C ASN A 95 -13.56 10.54 -6.47
N GLU A 96 -12.50 11.31 -6.20
CA GLU A 96 -12.27 11.96 -4.90
C GLU A 96 -13.36 12.98 -4.59
N GLN A 97 -13.79 13.77 -5.57
CA GLN A 97 -14.92 14.69 -5.41
C GLN A 97 -16.20 13.94 -5.05
N THR A 98 -16.46 12.82 -5.73
CA THR A 98 -17.61 11.96 -5.45
C THR A 98 -17.53 11.36 -4.04
N GLN A 99 -16.37 10.87 -3.60
CA GLN A 99 -16.17 10.37 -2.23
C GLN A 99 -16.44 11.46 -1.19
N LYS A 100 -15.92 12.69 -1.40
CA LYS A 100 -16.16 13.82 -0.49
C LYS A 100 -17.64 14.18 -0.39
N GLN A 101 -18.37 14.12 -1.51
CA GLN A 101 -19.81 14.35 -1.52
C GLN A 101 -20.55 13.26 -0.74
N LEU A 102 -20.27 11.98 -1.03
CA LEU A 102 -20.87 10.84 -0.32
C LEU A 102 -20.59 10.85 1.18
N GLN A 103 -19.41 11.29 1.62
CA GLN A 103 -19.08 11.45 3.03
C GLN A 103 -19.94 12.53 3.71
N ARG A 104 -20.21 13.65 3.03
CA ARG A 104 -21.06 14.73 3.57
C ARG A 104 -22.53 14.36 3.63
N GLU A 105 -22.97 13.52 2.69
CA GLU A 105 -24.35 13.05 2.58
C GLU A 105 -24.64 11.81 3.44
N GLN A 106 -23.69 11.34 4.26
CA GLN A 106 -23.92 10.19 5.12
C GLN A 106 -25.08 10.44 6.08
N ASP A 107 -26.08 9.56 6.01
CA ASP A 107 -27.27 9.54 6.86
C ASP A 107 -27.31 8.31 7.79
N GLY A 108 -26.26 7.48 7.76
CA GLY A 108 -26.16 6.23 8.51
C GLY A 108 -26.86 5.04 7.83
N SER A 109 -27.39 5.20 6.61
CA SER A 109 -27.96 4.10 5.86
C SER A 109 -26.87 3.15 5.32
N GLU A 110 -27.19 1.86 5.28
CA GLU A 110 -26.33 0.84 4.68
C GLU A 110 -26.07 1.14 3.19
N VAL A 111 -27.09 1.65 2.48
CA VAL A 111 -26.99 1.99 1.05
C VAL A 111 -25.92 3.07 0.82
N LYS A 112 -25.97 4.18 1.55
CA LYS A 112 -24.95 5.25 1.42
C LYS A 112 -23.56 4.81 1.89
N SER A 113 -23.50 3.88 2.84
CA SER A 113 -22.24 3.29 3.29
C SER A 113 -21.60 2.42 2.20
N LEU A 114 -22.39 1.55 1.57
CA LEU A 114 -21.96 0.70 0.46
C LEU A 114 -21.58 1.50 -0.79
N GLU A 115 -22.29 2.58 -1.09
CA GLU A 115 -21.94 3.49 -2.20
C GLU A 115 -20.55 4.12 -1.97
N LEU A 116 -20.26 4.56 -0.75
CA LEU A 116 -18.96 5.12 -0.39
C LEU A 116 -17.86 4.05 -0.47
N GLU A 117 -18.09 2.86 0.07
CA GLU A 117 -17.16 1.73 0.01
C GLU A 117 -16.81 1.38 -1.45
N ARG A 118 -17.82 1.29 -2.33
CA ARG A 118 -17.60 1.05 -3.76
C ARG A 118 -16.74 2.13 -4.39
N ARG A 119 -16.97 3.41 -4.07
CA ARG A 119 -16.16 4.51 -4.60
C ARG A 119 -14.71 4.48 -4.10
N ILE A 120 -14.50 4.08 -2.85
CA ILE A 120 -13.16 3.86 -2.28
C ILE A 120 -12.45 2.74 -3.03
N ASP A 121 -13.12 1.61 -3.27
CA ASP A 121 -12.56 0.48 -4.01
C ASP A 121 -12.18 0.84 -5.45
N ILE A 122 -13.04 1.60 -6.14
CA ILE A 122 -12.73 2.16 -7.48
C ILE A 122 -11.51 3.09 -7.41
N GLY A 123 -11.44 3.96 -6.40
CA GLY A 123 -10.29 4.84 -6.18
C GLY A 123 -8.98 4.06 -5.99
N MET A 124 -8.99 3.00 -5.19
CA MET A 124 -7.83 2.12 -5.00
C MET A 124 -7.40 1.45 -6.31
N ASN A 125 -8.35 1.00 -7.13
CA ASN A 125 -8.04 0.43 -8.44
C ASN A 125 -7.40 1.47 -9.38
N LEU A 126 -7.93 2.69 -9.42
CA LEU A 126 -7.38 3.78 -10.22
C LEU A 126 -5.96 4.14 -9.77
N ILE A 127 -5.67 4.15 -8.47
CA ILE A 127 -4.31 4.36 -7.93
C ILE A 127 -3.36 3.28 -8.46
N GLY A 128 -3.72 1.99 -8.33
CA GLY A 128 -2.88 0.90 -8.82
C GLY A 128 -2.61 0.98 -10.34
N ARG A 129 -3.60 1.40 -11.12
CA ARG A 129 -3.45 1.64 -12.56
C ARG A 129 -2.56 2.84 -12.88
N ARG A 130 -2.69 3.94 -12.13
CA ARG A 130 -1.82 5.11 -12.26
C ARG A 130 -0.37 4.72 -12.00
N ASP A 131 -0.12 4.04 -10.87
CA ASP A 131 1.22 3.63 -10.46
C ASP A 131 1.87 2.67 -11.46
N GLY A 132 1.08 1.76 -12.06
CA GLY A 132 1.53 0.91 -13.17
C GLY A 132 1.89 1.71 -14.42
N MET A 133 1.05 2.68 -14.82
CA MET A 133 1.34 3.55 -15.97
C MET A 133 2.53 4.48 -15.73
N GLU A 134 2.73 4.95 -14.49
CA GLU A 134 3.94 5.67 -14.10
C GLU A 134 5.17 4.78 -14.25
N ALA A 135 5.11 3.50 -13.87
CA ALA A 135 6.23 2.56 -14.07
C ALA A 135 6.60 2.39 -15.56
N PHE A 136 5.61 2.22 -16.44
CA PHE A 136 5.83 2.21 -17.89
C PHE A 136 6.48 3.52 -18.38
N ARG A 137 5.98 4.67 -17.91
CA ARG A 137 6.51 5.99 -18.28
C ARG A 137 7.96 6.16 -17.84
N GLU A 138 8.32 5.78 -16.61
CA GLU A 138 9.69 5.91 -16.11
C GLU A 138 10.65 4.96 -16.84
N ALA A 139 10.28 3.69 -17.03
CA ALA A 139 11.07 2.74 -17.81
C ALA A 139 11.30 3.24 -19.25
N ALA A 140 10.27 3.81 -19.88
CA ALA A 140 10.36 4.35 -21.23
C ALA A 140 11.23 5.62 -21.27
N ALA A 141 11.11 6.50 -20.28
CA ALA A 141 11.93 7.70 -20.15
C ALA A 141 13.42 7.35 -19.98
N ASP A 142 13.73 6.26 -19.28
CA ASP A 142 15.09 5.76 -19.16
C ASP A 142 15.63 5.20 -20.48
N ARG A 143 14.84 4.41 -21.22
CA ARG A 143 15.22 3.94 -22.56
C ARG A 143 15.41 5.09 -23.54
N TYR A 144 14.54 6.10 -23.49
CA TYR A 144 14.68 7.33 -24.27
C TYR A 144 16.01 8.04 -23.97
N ARG A 145 16.36 8.18 -22.69
CA ARG A 145 17.61 8.80 -22.27
C ARG A 145 18.83 8.01 -22.74
N ILE A 146 18.78 6.67 -22.69
CA ILE A 146 19.85 5.81 -23.19
C ILE A 146 20.02 5.98 -24.71
N ALA A 147 18.91 5.99 -25.46
CA ALA A 147 18.95 6.07 -26.93
C ALA A 147 19.33 7.46 -27.47
N THR A 148 18.93 8.54 -26.79
CA THR A 148 19.08 9.92 -27.28
C THR A 148 20.13 10.74 -26.53
N GLY A 149 20.61 10.26 -25.38
CA GLY A 149 21.53 10.97 -24.49
C GLY A 149 20.88 12.10 -23.68
N SER A 150 19.62 12.44 -23.94
CA SER A 150 18.91 13.55 -23.27
C SER A 150 17.76 13.04 -22.40
N PRO A 151 17.49 13.66 -21.24
CA PRO A 151 16.34 13.27 -20.43
C PRO A 151 15.03 13.55 -21.18
N TRP A 152 14.04 12.67 -21.00
CA TRP A 152 12.70 12.93 -21.51
C TRP A 152 11.96 13.97 -20.66
N SER A 153 11.31 14.94 -21.31
CA SER A 153 10.39 15.89 -20.69
C SER A 153 9.11 16.04 -21.52
N PRO A 154 7.94 16.20 -20.88
CA PRO A 154 6.72 16.52 -21.61
C PRO A 154 6.80 17.92 -22.23
N ARG A 155 6.14 18.11 -23.37
CA ARG A 155 6.11 19.41 -24.08
C ARG A 155 5.20 20.42 -23.37
N ALA A 156 4.26 19.94 -22.56
CA ALA A 156 3.39 20.74 -21.72
C ALA A 156 3.01 19.94 -20.46
N GLY A 157 2.78 20.61 -19.35
CA GLY A 157 2.42 19.98 -18.07
C GLY A 157 3.62 19.59 -17.21
N SER A 158 3.32 19.03 -16.04
CA SER A 158 4.32 18.57 -15.07
C SER A 158 4.50 17.05 -15.17
N ARG A 159 5.71 16.57 -14.93
CA ARG A 159 6.02 15.14 -14.76
C ARG A 159 6.07 14.83 -13.26
N VAL A 160 4.90 14.61 -12.65
CA VAL A 160 4.80 14.15 -11.27
C VAL A 160 4.88 12.61 -11.25
N ASN A 161 5.61 12.06 -10.28
CA ASN A 161 5.67 10.63 -10.01
C ASN A 161 5.14 10.38 -8.60
N HIS A 162 3.86 10.01 -8.54
CA HIS A 162 3.13 9.82 -7.29
C HIS A 162 3.58 8.57 -6.55
N ARG A 163 3.96 7.52 -7.29
CA ARG A 163 4.49 6.29 -6.71
C ARG A 163 5.76 6.55 -5.89
N HIS A 164 6.72 7.31 -6.44
CA HIS A 164 7.95 7.69 -5.73
C HIS A 164 7.69 8.64 -4.56
N LEU A 165 6.76 9.60 -4.71
CA LEU A 165 6.38 10.50 -3.62
C LEU A 165 5.81 9.70 -2.43
N THR A 166 4.91 8.76 -2.71
CA THR A 166 4.27 7.91 -1.69
C THR A 166 5.30 7.04 -0.96
N ALA A 167 6.20 6.40 -1.71
CA ALA A 167 7.29 5.61 -1.13
C ALA A 167 8.18 6.47 -0.21
N SER A 168 8.58 7.66 -0.67
CA SER A 168 9.41 8.58 0.12
C SER A 168 8.74 9.06 1.41
N LEU A 169 7.42 9.29 1.38
CA LEU A 169 6.66 9.68 2.56
C LEU A 169 6.53 8.52 3.57
N ILE A 170 6.33 7.29 3.10
CA ILE A 170 6.30 6.10 3.94
C ILE A 170 7.66 5.89 4.61
N ASP A 171 8.74 5.92 3.83
CA ASP A 171 10.10 5.76 4.34
C ASP A 171 10.45 6.83 5.39
N SER A 172 10.04 8.08 5.16
CA SER A 172 10.22 9.18 6.12
C SER A 172 9.46 8.93 7.42
N ARG A 173 8.19 8.50 7.35
CA ARG A 173 7.40 8.16 8.54
C ARG A 173 8.02 7.02 9.32
N ASP A 174 8.47 5.98 8.63
CA ASP A 174 9.06 4.79 9.23
C ASP A 174 10.42 5.12 9.88
N PHE A 175 11.24 5.98 9.24
CA PHE A 175 12.45 6.55 9.82
C PHE A 175 12.16 7.34 11.10
N LEU A 176 11.14 8.22 11.09
CA LEU A 176 10.75 8.97 12.29
C LEU A 176 10.25 8.06 13.41
N ALA A 177 9.51 6.99 13.09
CA ALA A 177 9.07 5.99 14.05
C ALA A 177 10.24 5.18 14.63
N ALA A 178 11.21 4.80 13.79
CA ALA A 178 12.44 4.14 14.23
C ALA A 178 13.27 5.04 15.15
N ARG A 179 13.41 6.33 14.82
CA ARG A 179 14.08 7.32 15.66
C ARG A 179 13.40 7.49 17.01
N ARG A 180 12.06 7.64 17.06
CA ARG A 180 11.31 7.73 18.32
C ARG A 180 11.52 6.50 19.21
N ARG A 181 11.57 5.30 18.62
CA ARG A 181 11.87 4.06 19.36
C ARG A 181 13.28 4.11 19.95
N SER A 182 14.29 4.47 19.14
CA SER A 182 15.67 4.61 19.60
C SER A 182 15.82 5.64 20.72
N ASP A 183 15.19 6.81 20.58
CA ASP A 183 15.23 7.86 21.62
C ASP A 183 14.52 7.41 22.91
N THR A 184 13.45 6.60 22.79
CA THR A 184 12.75 6.01 23.93
C THR A 184 13.59 4.94 24.62
N GLU A 185 14.27 4.07 23.87
CA GLU A 185 15.12 3.01 24.41
C GLU A 185 16.31 3.57 25.22
N VAL A 186 16.83 4.74 24.87
CA VAL A 186 17.88 5.44 25.66
C VAL A 186 17.34 5.95 27.00
N LEU A 187 16.04 6.27 27.09
CA LEU A 187 15.39 6.75 28.31
C LEU A 187 14.87 5.61 29.21
N VAL A 188 14.96 4.35 28.78
CA VAL A 188 14.61 3.20 29.61
C VAL A 188 15.82 2.83 30.47
N PRO A 189 15.69 2.82 31.80
CA PRO A 189 16.80 2.41 32.66
C PRO A 189 17.28 0.98 32.33
N VAL A 190 18.60 0.82 32.30
CA VAL A 190 19.27 -0.46 31.99
C VAL A 190 19.03 -1.42 33.15
N GLY A 191 18.63 -2.67 32.83
CA GLY A 191 18.38 -3.71 33.83
C GLY A 191 17.03 -4.42 33.70
N PRO A 192 16.81 -5.55 34.42
CA PRO A 192 15.52 -6.25 34.48
C PRO A 192 14.40 -5.38 35.06
N LYS A 193 13.29 -5.25 34.34
CA LYS A 193 12.13 -4.45 34.77
C LYS A 193 11.22 -5.30 35.65
N ILE A 194 11.10 -4.93 36.92
CA ILE A 194 10.22 -5.63 37.86
C ILE A 194 9.01 -4.73 38.12
N ALA A 195 7.88 -5.10 37.55
CA ALA A 195 6.62 -4.41 37.82
C ALA A 195 6.03 -4.87 39.15
N PHE A 196 5.75 -3.93 40.05
CA PHE A 196 5.08 -4.15 41.32
C PHE A 196 3.74 -3.41 41.33
N SER A 197 2.68 -4.13 41.69
CA SER A 197 1.36 -3.56 41.95
C SER A 197 0.74 -4.24 43.16
N GLY A 198 0.01 -3.48 43.97
CA GLY A 198 -0.65 -4.00 45.16
C GLY A 198 -1.68 -3.02 45.69
N GLY A 199 -2.66 -3.54 46.44
CA GLY A 199 -3.74 -2.75 47.04
C GLY A 199 -3.34 -2.01 48.32
N ASP A 200 -4.35 -1.53 49.03
CA ASP A 200 -4.14 -0.87 50.33
C ASP A 200 -3.72 -1.89 51.39
N THR A 201 -2.53 -1.70 51.96
CA THR A 201 -1.96 -2.58 52.99
C THR A 201 -0.95 -1.81 53.83
N ALA A 202 -0.80 -2.21 55.09
CA ALA A 202 0.20 -1.71 56.01
C ALA A 202 1.36 -2.70 56.27
N ASP A 203 1.30 -3.90 55.66
CA ASP A 203 2.33 -4.93 55.88
C ASP A 203 3.59 -4.66 55.04
N HIS A 204 4.44 -3.78 55.57
CA HIS A 204 5.71 -3.46 54.94
C HIS A 204 6.72 -4.61 54.96
N ARG A 205 6.65 -5.50 55.96
CA ARG A 205 7.67 -6.53 56.18
C ARG A 205 7.63 -7.57 55.08
N GLN A 206 6.43 -8.00 54.70
CA GLN A 206 6.26 -9.01 53.64
C GLN A 206 6.71 -8.46 52.28
N ILE A 207 6.35 -7.22 51.96
CA ILE A 207 6.72 -6.55 50.70
C ILE A 207 8.24 -6.39 50.61
N TRP A 208 8.87 -5.88 51.67
CA TRP A 208 10.32 -5.68 51.70
C TRP A 208 11.08 -7.00 51.60
N ALA A 209 10.65 -8.03 52.34
CA ALA A 209 11.29 -9.35 52.27
C ALA A 209 11.24 -9.94 50.86
N LYS A 210 10.13 -9.72 50.14
CA LYS A 210 9.99 -10.24 48.77
C LYS A 210 10.83 -9.44 47.77
N LEU A 211 10.86 -8.12 47.89
CA LEU A 211 11.68 -7.26 47.03
C LEU A 211 13.18 -7.47 47.29
N ASP A 212 13.61 -7.63 48.54
CA ASP A 212 15.00 -7.99 48.90
C ASP A 212 15.40 -9.35 48.26
N GLN A 213 14.49 -10.34 48.22
CA GLN A 213 14.74 -11.61 47.56
C GLN A 213 14.93 -11.47 46.04
N ILE A 214 14.17 -10.57 45.39
CA ILE A 214 14.27 -10.33 43.95
C ILE A 214 15.54 -9.54 43.64
N HIS A 215 15.85 -8.51 44.44
CA HIS A 215 17.06 -7.70 44.30
C HIS A 215 18.34 -8.53 44.47
N ALA A 216 18.35 -9.51 45.38
CA ALA A 216 19.46 -10.45 45.51
C ALA A 216 19.72 -11.28 44.24
N LYS A 217 18.70 -11.49 43.39
CA LYS A 217 18.82 -12.21 42.11
C LYS A 217 19.08 -11.28 40.93
N HIS A 218 18.61 -10.05 41.00
CA HIS A 218 18.73 -9.02 39.98
C HIS A 218 19.24 -7.72 40.60
N PRO A 219 20.56 -7.60 40.89
CA PRO A 219 21.12 -6.43 41.55
C PRO A 219 20.99 -5.12 40.74
N ASP A 220 20.78 -5.24 39.43
CA ASP A 220 20.59 -4.14 38.48
C ASP A 220 19.11 -3.94 38.11
N MET A 221 18.17 -4.47 38.91
CA MET A 221 16.74 -4.34 38.61
C MET A 221 16.25 -2.90 38.64
N VAL A 222 15.18 -2.65 37.90
CA VAL A 222 14.46 -1.38 37.89
C VAL A 222 13.04 -1.66 38.38
N LEU A 223 12.67 -1.08 39.52
CA LEU A 223 11.32 -1.25 40.06
C LEU A 223 10.34 -0.31 39.35
N LEU A 224 9.32 -0.87 38.72
CA LEU A 224 8.22 -0.11 38.12
C LEU A 224 6.98 -0.24 39.01
N HIS A 225 6.39 0.88 39.44
CA HIS A 225 5.15 0.90 40.22
C HIS A 225 4.21 1.99 39.73
N GLY A 226 2.91 1.88 40.04
CA GLY A 226 1.86 2.79 39.56
C GLY A 226 1.86 4.19 40.20
N GLY A 227 2.83 4.49 41.06
CA GLY A 227 2.97 5.80 41.71
C GLY A 227 1.93 6.12 42.80
N SER A 228 1.16 5.14 43.30
CA SER A 228 0.16 5.43 44.34
C SER A 228 0.81 5.96 45.63
N PRO A 229 0.32 7.09 46.19
CA PRO A 229 0.90 7.72 47.39
C PRO A 229 0.50 7.02 48.71
N LYS A 230 -0.15 5.85 48.66
CA LYS A 230 -0.62 5.07 49.82
C LYS A 230 -0.56 3.56 49.52
N GLY A 231 -0.65 2.75 50.57
CA GLY A 231 -0.74 1.29 50.46
C GLY A 231 0.56 0.62 50.00
N ALA A 232 0.43 -0.53 49.32
CA ALA A 232 1.54 -1.38 48.93
C ALA A 232 2.58 -0.68 48.04
N GLU A 233 2.14 0.15 47.08
CA GLU A 233 3.04 0.79 46.12
C GLU A 233 3.92 1.87 46.77
N LYS A 234 3.39 2.61 47.75
CA LYS A 234 4.20 3.52 48.55
C LYS A 234 5.23 2.78 49.39
N ILE A 235 4.87 1.63 49.96
CA ILE A 235 5.81 0.79 50.71
C ILE A 235 6.93 0.28 49.80
N ALA A 236 6.62 -0.10 48.56
CA ALA A 236 7.58 -0.56 47.56
C ALA A 236 8.50 0.58 47.07
N SER A 237 7.96 1.78 46.86
CA SER A 237 8.75 2.98 46.55
C SER A 237 9.73 3.32 47.68
N LEU A 238 9.28 3.28 48.94
CA LEU A 238 10.16 3.52 50.10
C LEU A 238 11.25 2.44 50.26
N TRP A 239 10.97 1.20 49.84
CA TRP A 239 12.00 0.16 49.77
C TRP A 239 13.05 0.48 48.71
N ALA A 240 12.62 0.90 47.51
CA ALA A 240 13.52 1.26 46.42
C ALA A 240 14.44 2.42 46.81
N ASP A 241 13.89 3.48 47.43
CA ASP A 241 14.67 4.60 47.97
C ASP A 241 15.70 4.14 49.02
N SER A 242 15.31 3.20 49.90
CA SER A 242 16.17 2.64 50.94
C SER A 242 17.31 1.80 50.38
N ARG A 243 17.06 1.06 49.29
CA ARG A 243 18.05 0.18 48.64
C ARG A 243 18.80 0.83 47.49
N LYS A 244 18.44 2.06 47.10
CA LYS A 244 18.97 2.81 45.95
C LYS A 244 18.78 2.05 44.62
N VAL A 245 17.59 1.50 44.46
CA VAL A 245 17.11 0.78 43.27
C VAL A 245 16.18 1.69 42.46
#